data_AF-A0A2A5X1U7-F1
#
_entry.id   AF-A0A2A5X1U7-F1
#
_cell.length_a   1.000
_cell.length_b   1.000
_cell.length_c   1.000
_cell.angle_alpha   90.00
_cell.angle_beta   90.00
_cell.angle_gamma   90.00
#
_symmetry.space_group_name_H-M   'P 1'
#
loop_
_entity.id
_entity.type
_entity.pdbx_description
1 polymer ?
#
loop_
_entity_poly.entity_id
_entity_poly.type
_entity_poly.pdbx_seq_one_letter_code
_entity_poly.pdbx_strand_id
1 'polypeptide(L)'
;MKKIIFYLLIILIVFSCSKDEDEILPYPDEDTLHEFELHSNNRVSSLLMSSSEYNSWLNNNDFYNTEKRHALFQDIYKKFPDKYDFIFLVLNELDKPSSPSYYGSLIGVSNDVEGIGLNIYDNSAEYGSSGKLKAVMELTALEYLKYGPALHEVAHNWANFALPTHSVDNAGSNITSSLYGSHWGFTGGSTKGQLGGFKQSSLVEHGGNSYTVDAFGPNANGGNSIPYNELELYLMGMLPLSSVTDFDMFTDITSLAVNNNTFDFTASTRTTYNPGSLEDFLGKRVPNNNNAQKNFKLLIVVLTDNPLTEDEWNRVDATAEWFSKKEDDGSHLYNFWEATGGVGSITIEN
;
A
#
# COMPACT_ATOMS: atom_id res chain seq x y z
N MET A 1 -19.59 -80.63 -12.15
CA MET A 1 -18.85 -80.64 -10.85
C MET A 1 -17.58 -79.86 -11.10
N LYS A 2 -17.23 -78.73 -10.48
CA LYS A 2 -17.55 -78.10 -9.19
C LYS A 2 -17.82 -76.60 -9.42
N LYS A 3 -18.80 -76.03 -8.72
CA LYS A 3 -18.96 -74.57 -8.59
C LYS A 3 -17.95 -74.07 -7.57
N ILE A 4 -17.16 -73.06 -7.89
CA ILE A 4 -16.34 -72.31 -6.93
C ILE A 4 -16.95 -70.92 -6.86
N ILE A 5 -17.56 -70.62 -5.72
CA ILE A 5 -18.11 -69.31 -5.37
C ILE A 5 -16.99 -68.56 -4.65
N PHE A 6 -16.53 -67.45 -5.23
CA PHE A 6 -15.58 -66.55 -4.57
C PHE A 6 -16.37 -65.51 -3.78
N TYR A 7 -16.29 -65.57 -2.45
CA TYR A 7 -16.81 -64.51 -1.58
C TYR A 7 -15.80 -63.36 -1.55
N LEU A 8 -16.21 -62.20 -2.08
CA LEU A 8 -15.45 -60.96 -1.97
C LEU A 8 -15.72 -60.36 -0.58
N LEU A 9 -14.74 -60.45 0.32
CA LEU A 9 -14.79 -59.81 1.63
C LEU A 9 -14.46 -58.32 1.46
N ILE A 10 -15.47 -57.46 1.52
CA ILE A 10 -15.30 -56.00 1.51
C ILE A 10 -14.92 -55.58 2.94
N ILE A 11 -13.64 -55.24 3.15
CA ILE A 11 -13.19 -54.59 4.38
C ILE A 11 -13.45 -53.09 4.22
N LEU A 12 -14.53 -52.61 4.84
CA LEU A 12 -14.78 -51.18 5.07
C LEU A 12 -13.85 -50.73 6.20
N ILE A 13 -12.74 -50.08 5.83
CA ILE A 13 -11.91 -49.34 6.79
C ILE A 13 -12.56 -47.98 7.01
N VAL A 14 -13.24 -47.84 8.13
CA VAL A 14 -13.73 -46.55 8.62
C VAL A 14 -12.57 -45.91 9.39
N PHE A 15 -11.84 -44.99 8.77
CA PHE A 15 -10.92 -44.12 9.50
C PHE A 15 -11.73 -42.97 10.12
N SER A 16 -11.90 -43.07 11.43
CA SER A 16 -12.29 -42.00 12.33
C SER A 16 -11.03 -41.45 12.99
N CYS A 17 -10.98 -40.12 13.15
CA CYS A 17 -10.08 -39.23 13.91
C CYS A 17 -9.53 -38.13 12.97
N SER A 18 -9.99 -36.88 13.09
CA SER A 18 -9.67 -35.91 14.15
C SER A 18 -8.17 -35.62 14.22
N LYS A 19 -7.77 -34.53 13.54
CA LYS A 19 -6.88 -33.47 14.03
C LYS A 19 -6.82 -32.36 13.00
N ASP A 20 -6.89 -31.13 13.49
CA ASP A 20 -6.51 -29.92 12.78
C ASP A 20 -5.08 -30.11 12.25
N GLU A 21 -4.94 -30.24 10.94
CA GLU A 21 -3.67 -30.05 10.25
C GLU A 21 -3.77 -28.66 9.61
N ASP A 22 -3.00 -27.73 10.16
CA ASP A 22 -2.63 -26.51 9.44
C ASP A 22 -2.05 -26.97 8.09
N GLU A 23 -2.77 -26.70 7.00
CA GLU A 23 -2.27 -26.92 5.65
C GLU A 23 -1.02 -26.03 5.46
N ILE A 24 0.15 -26.60 5.70
CA ILE A 24 1.42 -26.04 5.25
C ILE A 24 1.37 -26.11 3.72
N LEU A 25 0.98 -25.01 3.08
CA LEU A 25 1.18 -24.84 1.65
C LEU A 25 2.66 -25.12 1.37
N PRO A 26 3.03 -26.07 0.49
CA PRO A 26 4.42 -26.37 0.27
C PRO A 26 5.07 -25.13 -0.35
N TYR A 27 6.03 -24.54 0.36
CA TYR A 27 6.98 -23.60 -0.21
C TYR A 27 7.51 -24.16 -1.54
N PRO A 28 7.56 -23.38 -2.61
CA PRO A 28 8.31 -23.77 -3.78
C PRO A 28 9.74 -24.08 -3.33
N ASP A 29 10.20 -25.31 -3.58
CA ASP A 29 11.55 -25.78 -3.21
C ASP A 29 12.41 -25.73 -4.47
N GLU A 30 12.47 -24.55 -5.09
CA GLU A 30 13.26 -24.27 -6.27
C GLU A 30 14.59 -23.62 -5.88
N ASP A 31 15.64 -23.82 -6.69
CA ASP A 31 16.96 -23.24 -6.43
C ASP A 31 16.91 -21.71 -6.52
N THR A 32 17.07 -21.05 -5.37
CA THR A 32 17.17 -19.59 -5.25
C THR A 32 18.59 -19.11 -5.52
N LEU A 33 18.71 -17.88 -6.03
CA LEU A 33 19.98 -17.17 -6.16
C LEU A 33 20.47 -16.66 -4.81
N HIS A 34 19.55 -16.23 -3.96
CA HIS A 34 19.85 -15.73 -2.61
C HIS A 34 19.55 -16.76 -1.53
N GLU A 35 20.26 -16.63 -0.41
CA GLU A 35 19.91 -17.34 0.81
C GLU A 35 18.78 -16.60 1.53
N PHE A 36 17.75 -17.35 1.92
CA PHE A 36 16.61 -16.84 2.67
C PHE A 36 16.61 -17.41 4.08
N GLU A 37 16.49 -16.54 5.07
CA GLU A 37 16.24 -16.93 6.46
C GLU A 37 14.84 -16.50 6.85
N LEU A 38 14.07 -17.40 7.48
CA LEU A 38 12.72 -17.13 7.94
C LEU A 38 12.76 -16.95 9.45
N HIS A 39 12.15 -15.86 9.94
CA HIS A 39 11.99 -15.68 11.37
C HIS A 39 11.11 -16.80 11.95
N SER A 40 11.42 -17.24 13.18
CA SER A 40 10.80 -18.41 13.81
C SER A 40 9.28 -18.35 14.02
N ASN A 41 8.70 -17.15 13.95
CA ASN A 41 7.26 -16.91 14.06
C ASN A 41 6.54 -16.83 12.70
N ASN A 42 7.25 -17.05 11.59
CA ASN A 42 6.74 -17.01 10.22
C ASN A 42 6.11 -15.67 9.78
N ARG A 43 6.51 -14.52 10.32
CA ARG A 43 6.03 -13.19 9.85
C ARG A 43 6.97 -12.49 8.90
N VAL A 44 8.28 -12.57 9.16
CA VAL A 44 9.30 -11.84 8.42
C VAL A 44 10.33 -12.81 7.88
N SER A 45 10.89 -12.51 6.71
CA SER A 45 12.03 -13.20 6.13
C SER A 45 13.14 -12.21 5.80
N SER A 46 14.36 -12.70 5.64
CA SER A 46 15.48 -11.94 5.10
C SER A 46 15.96 -12.59 3.80
N LEU A 47 16.58 -11.77 2.95
CA LEU A 47 17.23 -12.17 1.71
C LEU A 47 18.66 -11.65 1.78
N LEU A 48 19.62 -12.58 1.85
CA LEU A 48 21.03 -12.27 1.98
C LEU A 48 21.65 -11.97 0.60
N MET A 49 21.99 -10.70 0.40
CA MET A 49 22.70 -10.19 -0.77
C MET A 49 24.21 -10.24 -0.58
N SER A 50 24.95 -10.17 -1.69
CA SER A 50 26.37 -9.81 -1.59
C SER A 50 26.52 -8.35 -1.14
N SER A 51 27.60 -8.00 -0.43
CA SER A 51 27.87 -6.60 -0.08
C SER A 51 27.91 -5.67 -1.30
N SER A 52 28.37 -6.15 -2.47
CA SER A 52 28.35 -5.33 -3.69
C SER A 52 26.95 -5.05 -4.22
N GLU A 53 26.05 -6.03 -4.11
CA GLU A 53 24.67 -5.91 -4.56
C GLU A 53 23.87 -5.02 -3.62
N TYR A 54 23.96 -5.25 -2.31
CA TYR A 54 23.28 -4.40 -1.32
C TYR A 54 23.75 -2.95 -1.40
N ASN A 55 25.07 -2.72 -1.54
CA ASN A 55 25.60 -1.37 -1.80
C ASN A 55 25.06 -0.76 -3.10
N SER A 56 24.89 -1.56 -4.15
CA SER A 56 24.24 -1.08 -5.38
C SER A 56 22.79 -0.69 -5.12
N TRP A 57 22.06 -1.47 -4.33
CA TRP A 57 20.67 -1.20 -3.97
C TRP A 57 20.50 0.14 -3.27
N LEU A 58 21.36 0.42 -2.27
CA LEU A 58 21.40 1.69 -1.55
C LEU A 58 21.75 2.88 -2.46
N ASN A 59 22.71 2.73 -3.38
CA ASN A 59 23.29 3.87 -4.07
C ASN A 59 22.72 4.14 -5.48
N ASN A 60 22.12 3.14 -6.12
CA ASN A 60 21.68 3.22 -7.52
C ASN A 60 20.16 3.19 -7.70
N ASN A 61 19.39 3.17 -6.59
CA ASN A 61 17.93 3.06 -6.61
C ASN A 61 17.48 1.83 -7.43
N ASP A 62 18.07 0.67 -7.12
CA ASP A 62 17.88 -0.56 -7.90
C ASP A 62 16.43 -1.08 -7.86
N PHE A 63 15.65 -0.69 -6.84
CA PHE A 63 14.20 -0.92 -6.84
C PHE A 63 13.50 -0.35 -8.09
N TYR A 64 13.97 0.77 -8.64
CA TYR A 64 13.44 1.33 -9.89
C TYR A 64 14.11 0.79 -11.15
N ASN A 65 15.19 0.01 -11.02
CA ASN A 65 15.78 -0.69 -12.15
C ASN A 65 14.92 -1.94 -12.47
N THR A 66 14.19 -1.90 -13.58
CA THR A 66 13.24 -2.96 -13.98
C THR A 66 13.88 -4.35 -14.02
N GLU A 67 15.06 -4.50 -14.62
CA GLU A 67 15.71 -5.81 -14.75
C GLU A 67 16.09 -6.39 -13.38
N LYS A 68 16.71 -5.58 -12.51
CA LYS A 68 17.09 -5.99 -11.16
C LYS A 68 15.88 -6.27 -10.28
N ARG A 69 14.88 -5.37 -10.32
CA ARG A 69 13.62 -5.54 -9.57
C ARG A 69 12.95 -6.86 -9.95
N HIS A 70 12.73 -7.11 -11.24
CA HIS A 70 12.07 -8.34 -11.69
C HIS A 70 12.86 -9.58 -11.30
N ALA A 71 14.19 -9.57 -11.49
CA ALA A 71 15.04 -10.71 -11.11
C ALA A 71 14.95 -11.02 -9.61
N LEU A 72 14.94 -9.99 -8.75
CA LEU A 72 14.82 -10.18 -7.29
C LEU A 72 13.48 -10.81 -6.92
N PHE A 73 12.35 -10.29 -7.44
CA PHE A 73 11.04 -10.84 -7.12
C PHE A 73 10.82 -12.24 -7.69
N GLN A 74 11.35 -12.53 -8.88
CA GLN A 74 11.33 -13.90 -9.42
C GLN A 74 12.05 -14.87 -8.49
N ASP A 75 13.17 -14.45 -7.92
CA ASP A 75 13.90 -15.27 -6.94
C ASP A 75 13.14 -15.43 -5.62
N ILE A 76 12.43 -14.40 -5.16
CA ILE A 76 11.52 -14.48 -4.01
C ILE A 76 10.42 -15.52 -4.28
N TYR A 77 9.78 -15.54 -5.45
CA TYR A 77 8.73 -16.52 -5.76
C TYR A 77 9.22 -17.96 -5.95
N LYS A 78 10.51 -18.18 -6.17
CA LYS A 78 11.10 -19.52 -6.06
C LYS A 78 11.15 -20.06 -4.64
N LYS A 79 11.05 -19.18 -3.64
CA LYS A 79 11.04 -19.54 -2.21
C LYS A 79 9.64 -19.54 -1.62
N PHE A 80 8.78 -18.58 -2.00
CA PHE A 80 7.50 -18.33 -1.35
C PHE A 80 6.31 -18.65 -2.28
N PRO A 81 5.19 -19.18 -1.76
CA PRO A 81 4.03 -19.52 -2.60
C PRO A 81 3.35 -18.27 -3.17
N ASP A 82 2.72 -18.40 -4.34
CA ASP A 82 1.97 -17.31 -4.98
C ASP A 82 0.62 -17.04 -4.31
N LYS A 83 0.67 -16.42 -3.12
CA LYS A 83 -0.53 -16.09 -2.30
C LYS A 83 -0.60 -14.63 -1.86
N TYR A 84 0.39 -13.82 -2.21
CA TYR A 84 0.53 -12.45 -1.68
C TYR A 84 -0.09 -11.41 -2.61
N ASP A 85 -0.83 -10.49 -2.01
CA ASP A 85 -1.29 -9.29 -2.69
C ASP A 85 -0.16 -8.25 -2.79
N PHE A 86 0.71 -8.24 -1.77
CA PHE A 86 1.83 -7.32 -1.65
C PHE A 86 3.11 -8.02 -1.21
N ILE A 87 4.26 -7.57 -1.72
CA ILE A 87 5.58 -7.92 -1.18
C ILE A 87 6.32 -6.64 -0.84
N PHE A 88 6.71 -6.47 0.42
CA PHE A 88 7.48 -5.33 0.89
C PHE A 88 8.92 -5.75 1.11
N LEU A 89 9.82 -5.04 0.44
CA LEU A 89 11.25 -5.07 0.68
C LEU A 89 11.57 -4.05 1.77
N VAL A 90 12.31 -4.46 2.79
CA VAL A 90 12.75 -3.57 3.87
C VAL A 90 14.27 -3.55 3.86
N LEU A 91 14.89 -2.37 3.72
CA LEU A 91 16.35 -2.27 3.81
C LEU A 91 16.80 -2.45 5.26
N ASN A 92 17.86 -3.22 5.48
CA ASN A 92 18.48 -3.40 6.80
C ASN A 92 19.27 -2.15 7.23
N GLU A 93 18.57 -1.01 7.31
CA GLU A 93 19.10 0.27 7.74
C GLU A 93 18.32 0.76 8.98
N LEU A 94 19.02 1.40 9.92
CA LEU A 94 18.38 1.99 11.10
C LEU A 94 17.64 3.30 10.77
N ASP A 95 18.16 4.05 9.81
CA ASP A 95 17.65 5.35 9.37
C ASP A 95 17.63 5.42 7.85
N LYS A 96 16.88 6.36 7.27
CA LYS A 96 16.83 6.57 5.83
C LYS A 96 18.26 6.76 5.26
N PRO A 97 18.72 5.91 4.34
CA PRO A 97 19.98 6.14 3.64
C PRO A 97 19.90 7.43 2.79
N SER A 98 21.06 7.94 2.36
CA SER A 98 21.14 9.14 1.51
C SER A 98 20.47 8.93 0.14
N SER A 99 20.49 7.70 -0.35
CA SER A 99 19.80 7.21 -1.53
C SER A 99 19.10 5.88 -1.18
N PRO A 100 17.94 5.57 -1.76
CA PRO A 100 17.12 6.46 -2.59
C PRO A 100 16.57 7.66 -1.78
N SER A 101 16.07 8.69 -2.47
CA SER A 101 15.64 9.94 -1.82
C SER A 101 14.33 9.80 -1.04
N TYR A 102 13.53 8.78 -1.33
CA TYR A 102 12.26 8.52 -0.66
C TYR A 102 12.43 7.73 0.65
N TYR A 103 11.39 7.73 1.48
CA TYR A 103 11.30 6.90 2.71
C TYR A 103 10.65 5.55 2.43
N GLY A 104 9.71 5.53 1.49
CA GLY A 104 9.12 4.33 0.93
C GLY A 104 8.67 4.61 -0.50
N SER A 105 8.42 3.56 -1.25
CA SER A 105 7.92 3.67 -2.62
C SER A 105 7.17 2.41 -3.01
N LEU A 106 5.98 2.57 -3.59
CA LEU A 106 5.20 1.48 -4.16
C LEU A 106 5.23 1.50 -5.70
N ILE A 107 5.35 0.31 -6.29
CA ILE A 107 5.21 0.06 -7.73
C ILE A 107 4.03 -0.90 -7.94
N GLY A 108 3.02 -0.44 -8.68
CA GLY A 108 1.90 -1.27 -9.10
C GLY A 108 2.34 -2.36 -10.08
N VAL A 109 1.86 -3.58 -9.87
CA VAL A 109 2.16 -4.78 -10.65
C VAL A 109 0.95 -5.25 -11.44
N SER A 110 -0.23 -5.21 -10.84
CA SER A 110 -1.50 -5.52 -11.52
C SER A 110 -2.63 -4.63 -10.99
N ASN A 111 -3.61 -4.39 -11.84
CA ASN A 111 -4.87 -3.75 -11.48
C ASN A 111 -6.03 -4.41 -12.22
N ASP A 112 -6.97 -4.95 -11.44
CA ASP A 112 -8.24 -5.50 -11.90
C ASP A 112 -9.44 -4.63 -11.50
N VAL A 113 -9.18 -3.40 -11.02
CA VAL A 113 -10.20 -2.47 -10.55
C VAL A 113 -10.48 -1.39 -11.61
N GLU A 114 -11.74 -1.32 -12.04
CA GLU A 114 -12.26 -0.23 -12.88
C GLU A 114 -12.73 0.95 -12.02
N GLY A 115 -12.88 2.13 -12.63
CA GLY A 115 -13.49 3.29 -11.97
C GLY A 115 -12.60 4.00 -10.95
N ILE A 116 -11.28 3.83 -11.02
CA ILE A 116 -10.29 4.46 -10.13
C ILE A 116 -9.23 5.29 -10.89
N GLY A 117 -9.42 5.52 -12.19
CA GLY A 117 -8.47 6.26 -13.03
C GLY A 117 -7.26 5.46 -13.52
N LEU A 118 -7.20 4.16 -13.21
CA LEU A 118 -6.21 3.23 -13.75
C LEU A 118 -6.79 2.40 -14.89
N ASN A 119 -5.92 2.02 -15.82
CA ASN A 119 -6.23 0.95 -16.78
C ASN A 119 -6.24 -0.41 -16.07
N ILE A 120 -6.93 -1.37 -16.67
CA ILE A 120 -6.80 -2.79 -16.29
C ILE A 120 -5.50 -3.33 -16.91
N TYR A 121 -4.64 -3.94 -16.10
CA TYR A 121 -3.38 -4.53 -16.55
C TYR A 121 -2.91 -5.61 -15.56
N ASP A 122 -2.05 -6.50 -16.03
CA ASP A 122 -1.42 -7.53 -15.20
C ASP A 122 -0.01 -7.82 -15.70
N ASN A 123 1.00 -7.37 -14.95
CA ASN A 123 2.41 -7.64 -15.19
C ASN A 123 2.98 -8.64 -14.17
N SER A 124 2.14 -9.33 -13.40
CA SER A 124 2.55 -10.21 -12.30
C SER A 124 3.52 -11.33 -12.73
N ALA A 125 3.37 -11.84 -13.96
CA ALA A 125 4.26 -12.84 -14.53
C ALA A 125 5.71 -12.34 -14.66
N GLU A 126 5.94 -11.04 -14.85
CA GLU A 126 7.29 -10.46 -14.90
C GLU A 126 8.00 -10.54 -13.54
N TYR A 127 7.22 -10.61 -12.46
CA TYR A 127 7.70 -10.71 -11.09
C TYR A 127 7.78 -12.17 -10.60
N GLY A 128 7.27 -13.15 -11.36
CA GLY A 128 7.19 -14.56 -10.94
C GLY A 128 5.85 -14.95 -10.28
N SER A 129 4.90 -14.03 -10.16
CA SER A 129 3.55 -14.31 -9.67
C SER A 129 2.64 -14.80 -10.81
N SER A 130 1.65 -15.64 -10.49
CA SER A 130 0.64 -16.14 -11.42
C SER A 130 -0.67 -15.34 -11.36
N GLY A 131 -0.59 -14.03 -11.12
CA GLY A 131 -1.75 -13.12 -11.09
C GLY A 131 -2.24 -12.70 -9.71
N LYS A 132 -1.52 -13.02 -8.63
CA LYS A 132 -1.90 -12.57 -7.27
C LYS A 132 -1.31 -11.23 -6.88
N LEU A 133 -0.09 -10.95 -7.30
CA LEU A 133 0.64 -9.76 -6.89
C LEU A 133 0.01 -8.48 -7.44
N LYS A 134 -0.43 -7.59 -6.54
CA LYS A 134 -1.01 -6.28 -6.87
C LYS A 134 0.07 -5.21 -6.96
N ALA A 135 0.97 -5.19 -5.99
CA ALA A 135 2.07 -4.23 -5.97
C ALA A 135 3.26 -4.73 -5.14
N VAL A 136 4.41 -4.10 -5.37
CA VAL A 136 5.61 -4.27 -4.55
C VAL A 136 6.00 -2.94 -3.94
N MET A 137 6.62 -2.98 -2.76
CA MET A 137 7.06 -1.78 -2.04
C MET A 137 8.50 -1.92 -1.59
N GLU A 138 9.24 -0.82 -1.56
CA GLU A 138 10.46 -0.69 -0.77
C GLU A 138 10.24 0.26 0.40
N LEU A 139 10.69 -0.14 1.59
CA LEU A 139 10.81 0.70 2.78
C LEU A 139 12.29 0.80 3.14
N THR A 140 12.79 2.02 3.29
CA THR A 140 14.24 2.24 3.32
C THR A 140 14.90 2.08 4.70
N ALA A 141 14.17 1.55 5.70
CA ALA A 141 14.69 1.29 7.04
C ALA A 141 13.81 0.27 7.78
N LEU A 142 14.41 -0.45 8.75
CA LEU A 142 13.82 -1.59 9.45
C LEU A 142 12.45 -1.33 10.08
N GLU A 143 12.22 -0.12 10.60
CA GLU A 143 11.01 0.21 11.35
C GLU A 143 10.02 1.06 10.54
N TYR A 144 10.27 1.28 9.23
CA TYR A 144 9.46 2.16 8.39
C TYR A 144 8.10 1.59 8.02
N LEU A 145 7.84 0.31 8.31
CA LEU A 145 6.48 -0.22 8.26
C LEU A 145 5.58 0.47 9.30
N LYS A 146 6.12 0.83 10.47
CA LYS A 146 5.40 1.55 11.53
C LYS A 146 5.64 3.05 11.52
N TYR A 147 6.90 3.48 11.47
CA TYR A 147 7.30 4.88 11.62
C TYR A 147 7.53 5.59 10.28
N GLY A 148 7.37 4.88 9.17
CA GLY A 148 7.52 5.40 7.81
C GLY A 148 6.17 5.61 7.12
N PRO A 149 6.18 5.67 5.78
CA PRO A 149 5.00 6.02 4.98
C PRO A 149 4.19 4.80 4.54
N ALA A 150 4.20 3.67 5.25
CA ALA A 150 3.58 2.43 4.76
C ALA A 150 2.11 2.58 4.32
N LEU A 151 1.27 3.25 5.12
CA LEU A 151 -0.13 3.51 4.72
C LEU A 151 -0.23 4.42 3.49
N HIS A 152 0.63 5.43 3.39
CA HIS A 152 0.70 6.33 2.24
C HIS A 152 1.05 5.55 0.97
N GLU A 153 2.09 4.72 1.04
CA GLU A 153 2.53 3.93 -0.09
C GLU A 153 1.47 2.89 -0.51
N VAL A 154 0.81 2.21 0.45
CA VAL A 154 -0.31 1.30 0.16
C VAL A 154 -1.46 2.02 -0.56
N ALA A 155 -1.71 3.30 -0.24
CA ALA A 155 -2.76 4.08 -0.89
C ALA A 155 -2.55 4.19 -2.41
N HIS A 156 -1.29 4.32 -2.86
CA HIS A 156 -0.93 4.40 -4.28
C HIS A 156 -1.31 3.15 -5.08
N ASN A 157 -1.71 2.04 -4.45
CA ASN A 157 -2.26 0.90 -5.20
C ASN A 157 -3.63 1.23 -5.85
N TRP A 158 -4.39 2.18 -5.28
CA TRP A 158 -5.74 2.54 -5.77
C TRP A 158 -5.93 4.03 -6.00
N ALA A 159 -5.20 4.88 -5.28
CA ALA A 159 -5.54 6.27 -5.11
C ALA A 159 -4.65 7.24 -5.89
N ASN A 160 -5.36 8.28 -6.32
CA ASN A 160 -5.07 9.43 -7.17
C ASN A 160 -4.41 9.24 -8.54
N PHE A 161 -4.95 8.32 -9.34
CA PHE A 161 -4.70 8.26 -10.78
C PHE A 161 -5.77 8.97 -11.62
N ALA A 162 -6.81 9.45 -10.95
CA ALA A 162 -8.09 9.72 -11.57
C ALA A 162 -8.36 11.23 -11.71
N LEU A 163 -8.15 11.99 -10.65
CA LEU A 163 -8.47 13.41 -10.61
C LEU A 163 -7.27 14.25 -11.11
N PRO A 164 -7.48 15.30 -11.92
CA PRO A 164 -6.40 16.18 -12.36
C PRO A 164 -6.04 17.16 -11.22
N THR A 165 -5.50 16.64 -10.14
CA THR A 165 -5.14 17.41 -8.94
C THR A 165 -3.98 18.35 -9.24
N HIS A 166 -4.00 19.52 -8.60
CA HIS A 166 -2.96 20.54 -8.78
C HIS A 166 -2.25 20.84 -7.47
N SER A 167 -0.97 21.23 -7.58
CA SER A 167 -0.16 21.74 -6.47
C SER A 167 0.69 22.92 -6.92
N VAL A 168 1.40 23.53 -5.97
CA VAL A 168 2.36 24.62 -6.22
C VAL A 168 3.71 24.25 -5.61
N ASP A 169 4.80 24.67 -6.26
CA ASP A 169 6.15 24.35 -5.79
C ASP A 169 6.52 25.12 -4.52
N ASN A 170 6.06 26.36 -4.40
CA ASN A 170 6.42 27.27 -3.31
C ASN A 170 5.28 28.22 -2.96
N ALA A 171 5.24 28.67 -1.70
CA ALA A 171 4.40 29.79 -1.28
C ALA A 171 4.85 31.09 -1.95
N GLY A 172 3.91 32.01 -2.17
CA GLY A 172 4.17 33.29 -2.83
C GLY A 172 2.96 33.87 -3.54
N SER A 173 3.21 34.90 -4.35
CA SER A 173 2.21 35.55 -5.22
C SER A 173 2.69 35.51 -6.66
N ASN A 174 1.75 35.56 -7.62
CA ASN A 174 2.01 35.35 -9.05
C ASN A 174 2.66 33.98 -9.35
N ILE A 175 2.26 32.96 -8.59
CA ILE A 175 2.67 31.57 -8.82
C ILE A 175 1.71 30.91 -9.83
N THR A 176 2.05 29.71 -10.26
CA THR A 176 1.20 28.91 -11.15
C THR A 176 1.18 27.50 -10.61
N SER A 177 -0.02 26.95 -10.40
CA SER A 177 -0.16 25.54 -10.09
C SER A 177 0.09 24.66 -11.31
N SER A 178 0.64 23.47 -11.08
CA SER A 178 0.83 22.43 -12.09
C SER A 178 0.02 21.18 -11.73
N LEU A 179 -0.27 20.37 -12.74
CA LEU A 179 -0.80 19.02 -12.54
C LEU A 179 0.17 18.26 -11.65
N TYR A 180 -0.33 17.73 -10.54
CA TYR A 180 0.50 17.09 -9.52
C TYR A 180 0.56 15.58 -9.73
N GLY A 181 -0.60 14.94 -9.91
CA GLY A 181 -0.71 13.48 -10.11
C GLY A 181 -0.28 12.68 -8.87
N SER A 182 -0.90 11.51 -8.65
CA SER A 182 -0.63 10.61 -7.51
C SER A 182 -0.86 11.19 -6.10
N HIS A 183 -1.09 12.49 -5.94
CA HIS A 183 -1.34 13.13 -4.64
C HIS A 183 -2.45 14.17 -4.71
N TRP A 184 -3.16 14.37 -3.61
CA TRP A 184 -4.37 15.17 -3.57
C TRP A 184 -4.13 16.66 -3.79
N GLY A 185 -2.93 17.19 -3.53
CA GLY A 185 -2.65 18.60 -3.77
C GLY A 185 -3.65 19.50 -3.04
N PHE A 186 -4.19 20.51 -3.72
CA PHE A 186 -5.23 21.40 -3.17
C PHE A 186 -6.64 20.81 -3.38
N THR A 187 -6.85 19.62 -2.84
CA THR A 187 -8.14 18.92 -2.86
C THR A 187 -8.64 18.69 -1.44
N GLY A 188 -9.92 18.96 -1.22
CA GLY A 188 -10.60 18.71 0.04
C GLY A 188 -10.95 17.24 0.21
N GLY A 189 -11.15 16.83 1.45
CA GLY A 189 -11.74 15.55 1.81
C GLY A 189 -12.46 15.64 3.16
N SER A 190 -13.17 14.57 3.55
CA SER A 190 -13.82 14.49 4.87
C SER A 190 -12.81 14.72 6.02
N THR A 191 -11.58 14.26 5.81
CA THR A 191 -10.37 14.61 6.56
C THR A 191 -9.21 14.87 5.59
N LYS A 192 -8.06 15.28 6.14
CA LYS A 192 -6.77 15.07 5.48
C LYS A 192 -6.61 13.59 5.12
N GLY A 193 -6.06 13.31 3.94
CA GLY A 193 -5.82 11.94 3.46
C GLY A 193 -4.34 11.58 3.47
N GLN A 194 -4.08 10.28 3.37
CA GLN A 194 -2.74 9.70 3.27
C GLN A 194 -1.95 10.34 2.12
N LEU A 195 -2.56 10.56 0.96
CA LEU A 195 -1.93 11.18 -0.21
C LEU A 195 -2.04 12.72 -0.23
N GLY A 196 -2.21 13.35 0.94
CA GLY A 196 -2.26 14.81 1.08
C GLY A 196 -3.68 15.37 1.15
N GLY A 197 -3.84 16.60 0.68
CA GLY A 197 -5.13 17.31 0.69
C GLY A 197 -5.51 17.88 2.05
N PHE A 198 -6.56 18.71 2.05
CA PHE A 198 -7.03 19.45 3.23
C PHE A 198 -8.39 18.93 3.71
N LYS A 199 -8.75 19.28 4.95
CA LYS A 199 -10.06 18.95 5.51
C LYS A 199 -11.11 19.91 4.94
N GLN A 200 -12.07 19.40 4.16
CA GLN A 200 -13.10 20.17 3.46
C GLN A 200 -13.86 21.12 4.40
N SER A 201 -14.20 20.66 5.61
CA SER A 201 -14.95 21.47 6.59
C SER A 201 -14.18 22.67 7.13
N SER A 202 -12.87 22.78 6.86
CA SER A 202 -12.05 23.94 7.23
C SER A 202 -12.06 25.05 6.17
N LEU A 203 -12.61 24.78 4.98
CA LEU A 203 -12.64 25.73 3.88
C LEU A 203 -13.50 26.95 4.23
N VAL A 204 -12.90 28.13 4.16
CA VAL A 204 -13.56 29.43 4.26
C VAL A 204 -13.34 30.18 2.94
N GLU A 205 -14.43 30.59 2.30
CA GLU A 205 -14.40 31.41 1.10
C GLU A 205 -14.62 32.89 1.45
N HIS A 206 -13.71 33.76 1.01
CA HIS A 206 -13.75 35.20 1.28
C HIS A 206 -14.31 36.02 0.11
N GLY A 207 -14.70 35.34 -0.98
CA GLY A 207 -15.04 35.95 -2.26
C GLY A 207 -13.82 36.34 -3.09
N GLY A 208 -14.03 36.67 -4.37
CA GLY A 208 -12.96 37.08 -5.28
C GLY A 208 -11.88 36.00 -5.46
N ASN A 209 -12.26 34.72 -5.48
CA ASN A 209 -11.36 33.56 -5.64
C ASN A 209 -10.36 33.36 -4.49
N SER A 210 -10.60 33.96 -3.32
CA SER A 210 -9.75 33.85 -2.14
C SER A 210 -10.33 32.85 -1.13
N TYR A 211 -9.47 31.96 -0.63
CA TYR A 211 -9.82 30.84 0.24
C TYR A 211 -8.84 30.71 1.39
N THR A 212 -9.35 30.24 2.54
CA THR A 212 -8.53 29.78 3.67
C THR A 212 -8.91 28.34 4.01
N VAL A 213 -7.92 27.50 4.32
CA VAL A 213 -8.10 26.14 4.85
C VAL A 213 -7.16 25.91 6.04
N ASP A 214 -7.44 24.90 6.86
CA ASP A 214 -6.48 24.44 7.86
C ASP A 214 -5.18 23.99 7.18
N ALA A 215 -4.04 24.19 7.85
CA ALA A 215 -2.72 23.80 7.33
C ALA A 215 -2.69 22.31 6.98
N PHE A 216 -2.12 21.95 5.84
CA PHE A 216 -2.08 20.58 5.31
C PHE A 216 -0.84 20.35 4.47
N GLY A 217 -0.52 19.08 4.18
CA GLY A 217 0.50 18.72 3.20
C GLY A 217 -0.16 18.42 1.85
N PRO A 218 0.26 19.07 0.74
CA PRO A 218 -0.23 18.73 -0.60
C PRO A 218 0.12 17.30 -1.02
N ASN A 219 1.27 16.79 -0.54
CA ASN A 219 1.81 15.45 -0.84
C ASN A 219 1.35 14.38 0.15
N ALA A 220 1.48 14.65 1.45
CA ALA A 220 1.21 13.70 2.52
C ALA A 220 0.93 14.45 3.81
N ASN A 221 0.19 13.84 4.73
CA ASN A 221 -0.18 14.45 6.01
C ASN A 221 0.41 13.72 7.23
N GLY A 222 1.55 13.04 7.04
CA GLY A 222 2.35 12.47 8.14
C GLY A 222 2.49 10.94 8.15
N GLY A 223 2.52 10.27 6.99
CA GLY A 223 2.67 8.82 6.92
C GLY A 223 1.59 8.11 7.75
N ASN A 224 1.98 7.20 8.63
CA ASN A 224 1.01 6.43 9.43
C ASN A 224 0.27 7.22 10.54
N SER A 225 0.43 8.54 10.66
CA SER A 225 -0.19 9.35 11.73
C SER A 225 -1.62 9.84 11.46
N ILE A 226 -2.19 9.49 10.31
CA ILE A 226 -3.60 9.76 9.98
C ILE A 226 -4.25 8.52 9.36
N PRO A 227 -5.58 8.37 9.42
CA PRO A 227 -6.28 7.30 8.71
C PRO A 227 -6.48 7.68 7.22
N TYR A 228 -7.03 6.75 6.44
CA TYR A 228 -7.53 7.06 5.10
C TYR A 228 -8.82 7.88 5.19
N ASN A 229 -9.00 8.84 4.29
CA ASN A 229 -10.26 9.58 4.19
C ASN A 229 -11.33 8.81 3.38
N GLU A 230 -12.57 9.32 3.33
CA GLU A 230 -13.67 8.62 2.65
C GLU A 230 -13.44 8.41 1.14
N LEU A 231 -12.77 9.36 0.47
CA LEU A 231 -12.43 9.25 -0.95
C LEU A 231 -11.40 8.15 -1.19
N GLU A 232 -10.33 8.12 -0.39
CA GLU A 232 -9.32 7.06 -0.41
C GLU A 232 -9.95 5.70 -0.13
N LEU A 233 -10.81 5.61 0.90
CA LEU A 233 -11.52 4.38 1.24
C LEU A 233 -12.52 3.94 0.16
N TYR A 234 -13.18 4.86 -0.54
CA TYR A 234 -14.00 4.51 -1.70
C TYR A 234 -13.15 3.93 -2.83
N LEU A 235 -12.01 4.54 -3.16
CA LEU A 235 -11.10 4.08 -4.22
C LEU A 235 -10.47 2.72 -3.88
N MET A 236 -10.10 2.49 -2.62
CA MET A 236 -9.69 1.18 -2.09
C MET A 236 -10.83 0.16 -2.09
N GLY A 237 -12.08 0.61 -2.25
CA GLY A 237 -13.27 -0.23 -2.24
C GLY A 237 -13.73 -0.59 -0.86
N MET A 238 -13.27 0.09 0.19
CA MET A 238 -13.68 -0.10 1.57
C MET A 238 -15.07 0.48 1.83
N LEU A 239 -15.38 1.64 1.26
CA LEU A 239 -16.65 2.34 1.42
C LEU A 239 -17.45 2.42 0.10
N PRO A 240 -18.79 2.47 0.16
CA PRO A 240 -19.60 2.77 -1.02
C PRO A 240 -19.43 4.24 -1.44
N LEU A 241 -19.68 4.53 -2.71
CA LEU A 241 -19.64 5.90 -3.25
C LEU A 241 -20.55 6.87 -2.47
N SER A 242 -21.68 6.39 -1.96
CA SER A 242 -22.61 7.18 -1.15
C SER A 242 -22.03 7.67 0.18
N SER A 243 -20.90 7.12 0.62
CA SER A 243 -20.19 7.57 1.81
C SER A 243 -19.20 8.70 1.53
N VAL A 244 -18.90 9.03 0.26
CA VAL A 244 -17.99 10.12 -0.08
C VAL A 244 -18.75 11.44 0.04
N THR A 245 -18.43 12.25 1.05
CA THR A 245 -18.99 13.61 1.15
C THR A 245 -18.49 14.50 0.01
N ASP A 246 -19.30 15.49 -0.36
CA ASP A 246 -18.92 16.52 -1.32
C ASP A 246 -17.58 17.17 -0.94
N PHE A 247 -16.71 17.37 -1.92
CA PHE A 247 -15.41 17.99 -1.74
C PHE A 247 -15.03 18.89 -2.90
N ASP A 248 -14.14 19.83 -2.65
CA ASP A 248 -13.64 20.78 -3.63
C ASP A 248 -12.21 20.50 -4.04
N MET A 249 -11.95 20.59 -5.33
CA MET A 249 -10.60 20.59 -5.91
C MET A 249 -10.31 21.97 -6.50
N PHE A 250 -9.15 22.51 -6.16
CA PHE A 250 -8.69 23.81 -6.65
C PHE A 250 -7.55 23.64 -7.66
N THR A 251 -7.69 24.36 -8.78
CA THR A 251 -6.67 24.48 -9.83
C THR A 251 -6.49 25.95 -10.18
N ASP A 252 -5.52 26.27 -11.03
CA ASP A 252 -5.15 27.65 -11.38
C ASP A 252 -4.86 28.51 -10.14
N ILE A 253 -4.04 27.97 -9.22
CA ILE A 253 -3.63 28.64 -7.99
C ILE A 253 -2.58 29.69 -8.33
N THR A 254 -2.83 30.93 -7.93
CA THR A 254 -2.01 32.11 -8.29
C THR A 254 -1.33 32.77 -7.10
N SER A 255 -1.75 32.43 -5.87
CA SER A 255 -1.05 32.82 -4.65
C SER A 255 -1.27 31.80 -3.54
N LEU A 256 -0.28 31.63 -2.68
CA LEU A 256 -0.33 30.83 -1.47
C LEU A 256 0.45 31.55 -0.36
N ALA A 257 -0.18 31.76 0.78
CA ALA A 257 0.46 32.15 2.03
C ALA A 257 0.27 31.02 3.06
N VAL A 258 1.38 30.54 3.61
CA VAL A 258 1.42 29.47 4.60
C VAL A 258 1.61 30.08 5.98
N ASN A 259 0.62 29.93 6.86
CA ASN A 259 0.70 30.27 8.27
C ASN A 259 0.80 29.00 9.11
N ASN A 260 1.06 29.13 10.41
CA ASN A 260 1.24 27.97 11.32
C ASN A 260 0.06 26.99 11.29
N ASN A 261 -1.17 27.49 11.23
CA ASN A 261 -2.39 26.68 11.35
C ASN A 261 -3.29 26.76 10.11
N THR A 262 -3.04 27.67 9.18
CA THR A 262 -3.93 27.92 8.03
C THR A 262 -3.15 28.27 6.78
N PHE A 263 -3.67 27.87 5.63
CA PHE A 263 -3.16 28.25 4.32
C PHE A 263 -4.18 29.16 3.65
N ASP A 264 -3.74 30.35 3.24
CA ASP A 264 -4.55 31.30 2.49
C ASP A 264 -4.11 31.27 1.03
N PHE A 265 -5.03 31.06 0.09
CA PHE A 265 -4.68 30.92 -1.32
C PHE A 265 -5.72 31.54 -2.24
N THR A 266 -5.28 31.90 -3.44
CA THR A 266 -6.16 32.36 -4.53
C THR A 266 -6.15 31.31 -5.63
N ALA A 267 -7.33 30.86 -6.06
CA ALA A 267 -7.47 29.87 -7.13
C ALA A 267 -8.59 30.27 -8.09
N SER A 268 -8.31 30.32 -9.38
CA SER A 268 -9.30 30.78 -10.37
C SER A 268 -10.35 29.72 -10.71
N THR A 269 -10.04 28.46 -10.43
CA THR A 269 -10.89 27.31 -10.77
C THR A 269 -11.14 26.46 -9.53
N ARG A 270 -12.41 26.32 -9.17
CA ARG A 270 -12.91 25.40 -8.13
C ARG A 270 -13.86 24.41 -8.79
N THR A 271 -13.57 23.12 -8.62
CA THR A 271 -14.44 22.02 -9.07
C THR A 271 -14.98 21.30 -7.84
N THR A 272 -16.30 21.24 -7.70
CA THR A 272 -16.96 20.48 -6.62
C THR A 272 -17.34 19.10 -7.13
N TYR A 273 -16.87 18.07 -6.45
CA TYR A 273 -17.27 16.69 -6.68
C TYR A 273 -18.28 16.27 -5.63
N ASN A 274 -19.40 15.72 -6.08
CA ASN A 274 -20.34 14.97 -5.27
C ASN A 274 -20.33 13.51 -5.78
N PRO A 275 -20.97 12.55 -5.08
CA PRO A 275 -21.04 11.15 -5.52
C PRO A 275 -21.40 10.97 -6.99
N GLY A 276 -22.41 11.71 -7.48
CA GLY A 276 -22.87 11.62 -8.86
C GLY A 276 -21.84 12.12 -9.86
N SER A 277 -21.30 13.33 -9.67
CA SER A 277 -20.29 13.88 -10.58
C SER A 277 -18.96 13.13 -10.54
N LEU A 278 -18.62 12.52 -9.40
CA LEU A 278 -17.46 11.64 -9.27
C LEU A 278 -17.64 10.35 -10.07
N GLU A 279 -18.80 9.69 -10.00
CA GLU A 279 -19.09 8.50 -10.81
C GLU A 279 -19.20 8.84 -12.31
N ASP A 280 -19.80 9.96 -12.67
CA ASP A 280 -19.87 10.40 -14.07
C ASP A 280 -18.47 10.62 -14.66
N PHE A 281 -17.54 11.09 -13.85
CA PHE A 281 -16.15 11.34 -14.25
C PHE A 281 -15.30 10.06 -14.29
N LEU A 282 -15.41 9.20 -13.27
CA LEU A 282 -14.58 8.00 -13.13
C LEU A 282 -15.14 6.75 -13.79
N GLY A 283 -16.45 6.71 -14.00
CA GLY A 283 -17.19 5.48 -14.16
C GLY A 283 -17.43 4.77 -12.82
N LYS A 284 -18.19 3.68 -12.87
CA LYS A 284 -18.48 2.85 -11.70
C LYS A 284 -17.23 2.11 -11.25
N ARG A 285 -16.97 2.11 -9.95
CA ARG A 285 -15.95 1.24 -9.37
C ARG A 285 -16.37 -0.23 -9.44
N VAL A 286 -15.58 -1.06 -10.12
CA VAL A 286 -15.79 -2.51 -10.23
C VAL A 286 -14.50 -3.23 -9.83
N PRO A 287 -14.53 -4.17 -8.86
CA PRO A 287 -15.68 -4.52 -8.03
C PRO A 287 -16.16 -3.33 -7.19
N ASN A 288 -17.43 -3.32 -6.77
CA ASN A 288 -17.91 -2.31 -5.82
C ASN A 288 -17.46 -2.67 -4.39
N ASN A 289 -17.82 -1.83 -3.42
CA ASN A 289 -17.39 -2.00 -2.03
C ASN A 289 -17.87 -3.31 -1.35
N ASN A 290 -18.93 -3.94 -1.85
CA ASN A 290 -19.46 -5.19 -1.30
C ASN A 290 -18.65 -6.42 -1.78
N ASN A 291 -18.03 -6.31 -2.95
CA ASN A 291 -17.30 -7.41 -3.58
C ASN A 291 -15.78 -7.19 -3.61
N ALA A 292 -15.32 -5.98 -3.27
CA ALA A 292 -13.91 -5.67 -3.19
C ALA A 292 -13.23 -6.47 -2.07
N GLN A 293 -12.00 -6.91 -2.33
CA GLN A 293 -11.16 -7.56 -1.33
C GLN A 293 -10.93 -6.63 -0.13
N LYS A 294 -11.06 -7.18 1.07
CA LYS A 294 -10.87 -6.47 2.36
C LYS A 294 -9.69 -6.97 3.15
N ASN A 295 -9.30 -8.22 2.90
CA ASN A 295 -8.23 -8.90 3.61
C ASN A 295 -7.12 -9.16 2.61
N PHE A 296 -5.96 -8.57 2.85
CA PHE A 296 -4.79 -8.70 1.99
C PHE A 296 -3.71 -9.53 2.68
N LYS A 297 -2.91 -10.22 1.87
CA LYS A 297 -1.71 -10.94 2.32
C LYS A 297 -0.46 -10.19 1.92
N LEU A 298 0.43 -10.00 2.88
CA LEU A 298 1.70 -9.30 2.73
C LEU A 298 2.85 -10.24 3.11
N LEU A 299 3.85 -10.34 2.23
CA LEU A 299 5.16 -10.88 2.54
C LEU A 299 6.14 -9.74 2.85
N ILE A 300 6.91 -9.86 3.93
CA ILE A 300 8.01 -8.94 4.24
C ILE A 300 9.34 -9.66 4.04
N VAL A 301 10.19 -9.06 3.20
CA VAL A 301 11.55 -9.53 2.95
C VAL A 301 12.55 -8.42 3.29
N VAL A 302 13.39 -8.66 4.29
CA VAL A 302 14.48 -7.73 4.65
C VAL A 302 15.68 -7.98 3.75
N LEU A 303 16.11 -6.95 3.02
CA LEU A 303 17.32 -6.99 2.22
C LEU A 303 18.52 -6.67 3.12
N THR A 304 19.52 -7.53 3.13
CA THR A 304 20.70 -7.38 3.98
C THR A 304 21.93 -7.98 3.31
N ASP A 305 23.13 -7.49 3.64
CA ASP A 305 24.41 -8.09 3.20
C ASP A 305 25.11 -8.93 4.27
N ASN A 306 24.50 -9.06 5.44
CA ASN A 306 24.92 -9.93 6.53
C ASN A 306 23.69 -10.58 7.17
N PRO A 307 23.80 -11.79 7.76
CA PRO A 307 22.69 -12.36 8.54
C PRO A 307 22.19 -11.36 9.59
N LEU A 308 20.86 -11.23 9.69
CA LEU A 308 20.26 -10.29 10.64
C LEU A 308 20.59 -10.72 12.07
N THR A 309 20.92 -9.73 12.89
CA THR A 309 21.05 -9.88 14.34
C THR A 309 19.67 -10.07 14.98
N GLU A 310 19.65 -10.59 16.20
CA GLU A 310 18.42 -10.74 17.00
C GLU A 310 17.69 -9.39 17.16
N ASP A 311 18.42 -8.30 17.34
CA ASP A 311 17.84 -6.96 17.47
C ASP A 311 17.19 -6.46 16.17
N GLU A 312 17.80 -6.72 15.01
CA GLU A 312 17.24 -6.34 13.70
C GLU A 312 15.98 -7.15 13.40
N TRP A 313 15.99 -8.46 13.66
CA TRP A 313 14.81 -9.31 13.59
C TRP A 313 13.68 -8.79 14.48
N ASN A 314 13.97 -8.49 15.74
CA ASN A 314 12.99 -7.99 16.70
C ASN A 314 12.37 -6.66 16.27
N ARG A 315 13.16 -5.75 15.67
CA ARG A 315 12.66 -4.45 15.19
C ARG A 315 11.66 -4.60 14.05
N VAL A 316 12.05 -5.30 12.99
CA VAL A 316 11.17 -5.47 11.83
C VAL A 316 9.92 -6.26 12.21
N ASP A 317 10.06 -7.34 12.99
CA ASP A 317 8.94 -8.18 13.42
C ASP A 317 7.95 -7.41 14.30
N ALA A 318 8.42 -6.57 15.22
CA ALA A 318 7.54 -5.75 16.05
C ALA A 318 6.69 -4.77 15.21
N THR A 319 7.26 -4.21 14.13
CA THR A 319 6.48 -3.35 13.22
C THR A 319 5.53 -4.14 12.33
N ALA A 320 5.90 -5.35 11.91
CA ALA A 320 5.05 -6.26 11.16
C ALA A 320 3.85 -6.73 11.99
N GLU A 321 4.09 -7.17 13.22
CA GLU A 321 3.03 -7.51 14.16
C GLU A 321 2.10 -6.33 14.38
N TRP A 322 2.65 -5.14 14.67
CA TRP A 322 1.85 -3.92 14.85
C TRP A 322 0.99 -3.59 13.64
N PHE A 323 1.56 -3.59 12.43
CA PHE A 323 0.85 -3.18 11.21
C PHE A 323 -0.30 -4.13 10.82
N SER A 324 -0.20 -5.40 11.23
CA SER A 324 -1.18 -6.45 10.96
C SER A 324 -2.23 -6.65 12.05
N LYS A 325 -2.15 -5.90 13.16
CA LYS A 325 -3.17 -5.95 14.23
C LYS A 325 -4.54 -5.57 13.68
N LYS A 326 -5.57 -6.27 14.18
CA LYS A 326 -6.99 -6.03 13.84
C LYS A 326 -7.74 -5.40 15.02
N GLU A 327 -7.09 -4.47 15.69
CA GLU A 327 -7.61 -3.75 16.85
C GLU A 327 -7.03 -2.34 16.90
N ASP A 328 -7.71 -1.46 17.63
CA ASP A 328 -7.22 -0.14 18.03
C ASP A 328 -6.23 -0.32 19.18
N ASP A 329 -4.99 0.14 18.99
CA ASP A 329 -3.92 -0.02 19.97
C ASP A 329 -3.72 1.22 20.86
N GLY A 330 -4.54 2.26 20.67
CA GLY A 330 -4.50 3.53 21.40
C GLY A 330 -3.30 4.41 21.04
N SER A 331 -2.53 4.06 20.01
CA SER A 331 -1.42 4.85 19.50
C SER A 331 -1.91 6.11 18.77
N HIS A 332 -0.99 7.05 18.55
CA HIS A 332 -1.20 8.19 17.66
C HIS A 332 -0.90 7.84 16.19
N LEU A 333 -0.38 6.64 15.94
CA LEU A 333 -0.16 6.06 14.62
C LEU A 333 -1.23 5.00 14.38
N TYR A 334 -1.63 4.84 13.12
CA TYR A 334 -2.65 3.90 12.70
C TYR A 334 -2.01 2.68 12.06
N ASN A 335 -2.33 1.48 12.54
CA ASN A 335 -2.12 0.26 11.76
C ASN A 335 -3.12 0.21 10.59
N PHE A 336 -2.99 -0.76 9.68
CA PHE A 336 -3.85 -0.82 8.49
C PHE A 336 -5.34 -1.01 8.82
N TRP A 337 -5.66 -1.77 9.86
CA TRP A 337 -7.04 -1.98 10.28
C TRP A 337 -7.65 -0.69 10.83
N GLU A 338 -6.95 0.01 11.71
CA GLU A 338 -7.39 1.30 12.27
C GLU A 338 -7.54 2.35 11.17
N ALA A 339 -6.57 2.45 10.26
CA ALA A 339 -6.57 3.41 9.17
C ALA A 339 -7.74 3.25 8.20
N THR A 340 -8.30 2.03 8.12
CA THR A 340 -9.47 1.73 7.30
C THR A 340 -10.80 1.77 8.08
N GLY A 341 -10.79 2.26 9.33
CA GLY A 341 -11.98 2.25 10.18
C GLY A 341 -12.47 0.84 10.54
N GLY A 342 -11.55 -0.13 10.53
CA GLY A 342 -11.80 -1.53 10.84
C GLY A 342 -12.41 -2.37 9.72
N VAL A 343 -12.48 -1.81 8.49
CA VAL A 343 -13.07 -2.50 7.33
C VAL A 343 -12.06 -3.41 6.63
N GLY A 344 -10.81 -2.96 6.53
CA GLY A 344 -9.72 -3.69 5.88
C GLY A 344 -8.81 -4.38 6.90
N SER A 345 -8.09 -5.42 6.47
CA SER A 345 -6.99 -5.98 7.26
C SER A 345 -5.86 -6.50 6.37
N ILE A 346 -4.65 -6.52 6.91
CA ILE A 346 -3.48 -7.17 6.31
C ILE A 346 -3.06 -8.32 7.22
N THR A 347 -2.85 -9.49 6.63
CA THR A 347 -2.19 -10.62 7.27
C THR A 347 -0.76 -10.69 6.75
N ILE A 348 0.20 -10.78 7.66
CA ILE A 348 1.62 -10.87 7.34
C ILE A 348 2.09 -12.27 7.71
N GLU A 349 2.57 -13.00 6.71
CA GLU A 349 3.04 -14.37 6.86
C GLU A 349 4.07 -14.72 5.80
N ASN A 350 5.03 -15.57 6.17
CA ASN A 350 5.89 -16.26 5.24
C ASN A 350 5.13 -17.37 4.49
#